data_AF-A0A9D6XD95-F1
#
_entry.id   AF-A0A9D6XD95-F1
#
_cell.length_a   1.000
_cell.length_b   1.000
_cell.length_c   1.000
_cell.angle_alpha   90.00
_cell.angle_beta   90.00
_cell.angle_gamma   90.00
#
_symmetry.space_group_name_H-M   'P 1'
#
loop_
_entity.id
_entity.type
_entity.pdbx_description
1 polymer ?
#
loop_
_entity_poly.entity_id
_entity_poly.type
_entity_poly.pdbx_seq_one_letter_code
_entity_poly.pdbx_strand_id
1 'polypeptide(L)'
;MKKLRRRGRDRGFTLVELMIVIAIIGILASIAIPNFIAYRRKGYNTAAQSDAHNLIKAFNAYRTEHKGDWVWDLNVFKAYGYTQTPGVSVAIGYFDADRPAFWTWHTLGSKQYFVRYDNQEWSWNM
;
A
#
# COMPACT_ATOMS: atom_id res chain seq x y z
N MET A 1 -46.55 -54.95 -12.43
CA MET A 1 -46.25 -53.71 -11.67
C MET A 1 -45.43 -52.78 -12.56
N LYS A 2 -45.99 -51.63 -12.99
CA LYS A 2 -45.35 -50.71 -13.95
C LYS A 2 -44.56 -49.65 -13.18
N LYS A 3 -43.23 -49.79 -13.12
CA LYS A 3 -42.33 -48.81 -12.47
C LYS A 3 -42.33 -47.51 -13.28
N LEU A 4 -42.88 -46.44 -12.71
CA LEU A 4 -42.77 -45.09 -13.27
C LEU A 4 -41.33 -44.59 -13.10
N ARG A 5 -40.52 -44.71 -14.16
CA ARG A 5 -39.21 -44.04 -14.23
C ARG A 5 -39.44 -42.54 -14.34
N ARG A 6 -39.24 -41.79 -13.24
CA ARG A 6 -39.04 -40.33 -13.31
C ARG A 6 -37.80 -40.08 -14.16
N ARG A 7 -37.98 -39.57 -15.39
CA ARG A 7 -36.89 -38.93 -16.14
C ARG A 7 -36.49 -37.70 -15.34
N GLY A 8 -35.39 -37.80 -14.60
CA GLY A 8 -34.65 -36.63 -14.13
C GLY A 8 -34.34 -35.80 -15.37
N ARG A 9 -34.90 -34.60 -15.43
CA ARG A 9 -34.68 -33.68 -16.54
C ARG A 9 -33.30 -33.08 -16.29
N ASP A 10 -32.26 -33.73 -16.79
CA ASP A 10 -30.90 -33.19 -16.80
C ASP A 10 -30.92 -31.93 -17.67
N ARG A 11 -31.08 -30.78 -17.00
CA ARG A 11 -31.04 -29.46 -17.62
C ARG A 11 -29.57 -29.11 -17.83
N GLY A 12 -29.08 -29.34 -19.04
CA GLY A 12 -27.76 -28.86 -19.47
C GLY A 12 -27.72 -27.34 -19.52
N PHE A 13 -26.54 -26.78 -19.27
CA PHE A 13 -26.26 -25.34 -19.37
C PHE A 13 -26.40 -24.88 -20.82
N THR A 14 -27.14 -23.80 -21.08
CA THR A 14 -27.28 -23.30 -22.45
C THR A 14 -26.12 -22.39 -22.83
N LEU A 15 -25.72 -22.42 -24.11
CA LEU A 15 -24.70 -21.49 -24.62
C LEU A 15 -25.14 -20.03 -24.47
N VAL A 16 -26.43 -19.76 -24.61
CA VAL A 16 -26.99 -18.40 -24.45
C VAL A 16 -26.87 -17.92 -23.01
N GLU A 17 -27.12 -18.78 -22.01
CA GLU A 17 -26.86 -18.46 -20.61
C GLU A 17 -25.39 -18.11 -20.38
N LEU A 18 -24.45 -18.86 -20.98
CA LEU A 18 -23.03 -18.54 -20.86
C LEU A 18 -22.68 -17.19 -21.49
N MET A 19 -23.21 -16.91 -22.69
CA MET A 19 -22.91 -15.70 -23.45
C MET A 19 -23.35 -14.43 -22.73
N ILE A 20 -24.55 -14.43 -22.13
CA ILE A 20 -25.06 -13.27 -21.39
C ILE A 20 -24.23 -13.07 -20.12
N VAL A 21 -23.83 -14.16 -19.44
CA VAL A 21 -23.00 -14.08 -18.23
C VAL A 21 -21.64 -13.43 -18.53
N ILE A 22 -20.94 -13.88 -19.57
CA ILE A 22 -19.64 -13.27 -19.93
C ILE A 22 -19.79 -11.82 -20.41
N ALA A 23 -20.90 -11.48 -21.08
CA ALA A 23 -21.18 -10.10 -21.49
C ALA A 23 -21.35 -9.18 -20.26
N ILE A 24 -22.11 -9.61 -19.25
CA ILE A 24 -22.30 -8.84 -18.01
C ILE A 24 -20.99 -8.74 -17.22
N ILE A 25 -20.24 -9.85 -17.08
CA ILE A 25 -18.92 -9.84 -16.40
C ILE A 25 -17.97 -8.89 -17.13
N GLY A 26 -17.97 -8.86 -18.47
CA GLY A 26 -17.15 -7.95 -19.27
C GLY A 26 -17.45 -6.48 -18.97
N ILE A 27 -18.73 -6.10 -18.92
CA ILE A 27 -19.16 -4.74 -18.56
C ILE A 27 -18.69 -4.38 -17.15
N LEU A 28 -18.94 -5.25 -16.16
CA LEU A 28 -18.52 -4.99 -14.78
C LEU A 28 -17.00 -4.91 -14.63
N ALA A 29 -16.26 -5.82 -15.27
CA ALA A 29 -14.80 -5.87 -15.21
C ALA A 29 -14.15 -4.61 -15.78
N SER A 30 -14.71 -4.05 -16.87
CA SER A 30 -14.21 -2.83 -17.50
C SER A 30 -14.17 -1.62 -16.55
N ILE A 31 -15.12 -1.53 -15.62
CA ILE A 31 -15.19 -0.46 -14.61
C ILE A 31 -14.43 -0.88 -13.34
N ALA A 32 -14.58 -2.13 -12.92
CA ALA A 32 -14.03 -2.61 -11.66
C ALA A 32 -12.50 -2.70 -11.66
N ILE A 33 -11.88 -3.17 -12.75
CA ILE A 33 -10.42 -3.37 -12.83
C ILE A 33 -9.64 -2.05 -12.66
N PRO A 34 -9.90 -0.97 -13.43
CA PRO A 34 -9.15 0.28 -13.27
C PRO A 34 -9.36 0.88 -11.87
N ASN A 35 -10.59 0.82 -11.35
CA ASN A 35 -10.90 1.31 -10.00
C ASN A 35 -10.16 0.52 -8.92
N PHE A 36 -10.09 -0.81 -9.05
CA PHE A 36 -9.37 -1.67 -8.13
C PHE A 36 -7.86 -1.38 -8.13
N ILE A 37 -7.27 -1.15 -9.30
CA ILE A 37 -5.86 -0.77 -9.41
C ILE A 37 -5.61 0.58 -8.72
N ALA A 38 -6.46 1.58 -8.95
CA ALA A 38 -6.36 2.87 -8.29
C ALA A 38 -6.50 2.76 -6.77
N TYR A 39 -7.42 1.93 -6.28
CA TYR A 39 -7.60 1.68 -4.86
C TYR A 39 -6.38 1.00 -4.23
N ARG A 40 -5.81 -0.01 -4.88
CA ARG A 40 -4.55 -0.64 -4.44
C ARG A 40 -3.40 0.37 -4.37
N ARG A 41 -3.24 1.21 -5.40
CA ARG A 41 -2.24 2.29 -5.39
C ARG A 41 -2.43 3.26 -4.23
N LYS A 42 -3.67 3.60 -3.89
CA LYS A 42 -3.96 4.41 -2.69
C LYS A 42 -3.49 3.70 -1.42
N GLY A 43 -3.75 2.41 -1.28
CA GLY A 43 -3.25 1.60 -0.16
C GLY A 43 -1.72 1.60 -0.06
N TYR A 44 -1.02 1.45 -1.19
CA TYR A 44 0.43 1.56 -1.25
C TYR A 44 0.97 2.93 -0.83
N ASN A 45 0.30 4.00 -1.26
CA ASN A 45 0.67 5.36 -0.85
C ASN A 45 0.44 5.57 0.66
N THR A 46 -0.67 5.06 1.21
CA THR A 46 -0.94 5.11 2.65
C THR A 46 0.10 4.33 3.45
N ALA A 47 0.56 3.17 2.96
CA ALA A 47 1.63 2.41 3.59
C ALA A 47 2.94 3.21 3.67
N ALA A 48 3.36 3.85 2.57
CA ALA A 48 4.54 4.71 2.55
C ALA A 48 4.40 5.90 3.51
N GLN A 49 3.25 6.57 3.50
CA GLN A 49 2.97 7.68 4.42
C GLN A 49 3.04 7.26 5.89
N SER A 50 2.48 6.09 6.22
CA SER A 50 2.52 5.55 7.58
C SER A 50 3.96 5.27 8.02
N ASP A 51 4.78 4.71 7.13
CA ASP A 51 6.19 4.47 7.42
C ASP A 51 6.95 5.79 7.67
N ALA A 52 6.66 6.85 6.91
CA ALA A 52 7.23 8.18 7.16
C ALA A 52 6.92 8.67 8.57
N HIS A 53 5.66 8.55 9.01
CA HIS A 53 5.24 8.94 10.35
C HIS A 53 5.88 8.09 11.44
N ASN A 54 5.99 6.78 11.21
CA ASN A 54 6.61 5.87 12.16
C ASN A 54 8.12 6.11 12.30
N LEU A 55 8.82 6.49 11.21
CA LEU A 55 10.22 6.90 11.24
C LEU A 55 10.44 8.11 12.13
N ILE A 56 9.63 9.17 11.98
CA ILE A 56 9.74 10.37 12.81
C ILE A 56 9.51 10.06 14.28
N LYS A 57 8.55 9.18 14.59
CA LYS A 57 8.28 8.76 15.97
C LYS A 57 9.50 8.05 16.56
N ALA A 58 10.08 7.10 15.83
CA ALA A 58 11.29 6.40 16.26
C ALA A 58 12.49 7.36 16.39
N PHE A 59 12.62 8.30 15.46
CA PHE A 59 13.65 9.34 15.49
C PHE A 59 13.50 10.27 16.71
N ASN A 60 12.29 10.74 17.00
CA ASN A 60 12.03 11.59 18.16
C ASN A 60 12.23 10.84 19.48
N ALA A 61 11.92 9.54 19.52
CA ALA A 61 12.24 8.68 20.66
C ALA A 61 13.76 8.61 20.89
N TYR A 62 14.54 8.34 19.84
CA TYR A 62 16.01 8.36 19.91
C TYR A 62 16.54 9.69 20.43
N ARG A 63 16.06 10.82 19.87
CA ARG A 63 16.51 12.16 20.26
C ARG A 63 16.22 12.52 21.70
N THR A 64 15.11 12.01 22.23
CA THR A 64 14.75 12.24 23.63
C THR A 64 15.75 11.57 24.58
N GLU A 65 16.20 10.36 24.24
CA GLU A 65 17.20 9.63 25.03
C GLU A 65 18.62 10.18 24.84
N HIS A 66 18.97 10.59 23.62
CA HIS A 66 20.32 11.02 23.24
C HIS A 66 20.48 12.55 23.24
N LYS A 67 19.76 13.26 24.13
CA LYS A 67 19.89 14.71 24.36
C LYS A 67 19.83 15.57 23.09
N GLY A 68 19.08 15.13 22.10
CA GLY A 68 18.85 15.85 20.85
C GLY A 68 19.82 15.54 19.71
N ASP A 69 20.75 14.59 19.87
CA ASP A 69 21.72 14.17 18.85
C ASP A 69 21.06 13.72 17.54
N TRP A 70 21.75 13.96 16.43
CA TRP A 70 21.29 13.58 15.10
C TRP A 70 21.76 12.16 14.74
N VAL A 71 20.92 11.44 14.01
CA VAL A 71 21.22 10.07 13.56
C VAL A 71 20.74 9.85 12.13
N TRP A 72 21.49 9.02 11.41
CA TRP A 72 21.39 8.80 9.97
C TRP A 72 21.24 7.32 9.59
N ASP A 73 21.11 6.45 10.59
CA ASP A 73 21.09 5.00 10.43
C ASP A 73 19.69 4.44 10.65
N LEU A 74 19.18 3.75 9.63
CA LEU A 74 17.89 3.07 9.68
C LEU A 74 17.86 1.95 10.74
N ASN A 75 19.00 1.32 11.03
CA ASN A 75 19.07 0.28 12.06
C ASN A 75 18.84 0.82 13.46
N VAL A 76 19.26 2.06 13.72
CA VAL A 76 18.92 2.75 14.96
C VAL A 76 17.41 2.90 15.05
N PHE A 77 16.75 3.43 14.02
CA PHE A 77 15.29 3.56 14.07
C PHE A 77 14.56 2.24 14.28
N LYS A 78 15.06 1.13 13.73
CA LYS A 78 14.52 -0.21 13.99
C LYS A 78 14.64 -0.63 15.45
N ALA A 79 15.75 -0.31 16.11
CA ALA A 79 15.91 -0.53 17.55
C ALA A 79 14.91 0.31 18.37
N TYR A 80 14.52 1.49 17.86
CA TYR A 80 13.50 2.37 18.43
C TYR A 80 12.06 2.06 17.97
N GLY A 81 11.82 0.84 17.45
CA GLY A 81 10.47 0.34 17.16
C GLY A 81 9.96 0.63 15.75
N TYR A 82 10.76 1.22 14.86
CA TYR A 82 10.40 1.31 13.45
C TYR A 82 10.46 -0.05 12.77
N THR A 83 9.37 -0.47 12.13
CA THR A 83 9.36 -1.66 11.26
C THR A 83 8.94 -1.23 9.87
N GLN A 84 9.78 -1.52 8.89
CA GLN A 84 9.53 -1.15 7.51
C GLN A 84 8.42 -2.01 6.91
N THR A 85 7.43 -1.37 6.31
CA THR A 85 6.34 -2.04 5.63
C THR A 85 6.87 -2.69 4.33
N PRO A 86 6.50 -3.95 4.02
CA PRO A 86 6.92 -4.59 2.78
C PRO A 86 6.55 -3.76 1.54
N GLY A 87 7.51 -3.58 0.63
CA GLY A 87 7.31 -2.81 -0.61
C GLY A 87 7.48 -1.29 -0.45
N VAL A 88 7.57 -0.78 0.78
CA VAL A 88 8.00 0.59 1.07
C VAL A 88 9.53 0.62 1.09
N SER A 89 10.11 1.58 0.39
CA SER A 89 11.52 1.93 0.42
C SER A 89 11.71 3.19 1.25
N VAL A 90 12.82 3.26 1.98
CA VAL A 90 13.17 4.37 2.85
C VAL A 90 14.56 4.86 2.52
N ALA A 91 14.73 6.17 2.43
CA ALA A 91 16.03 6.82 2.36
C ALA A 91 16.14 7.88 3.46
N ILE A 92 17.33 8.00 4.03
CA ILE A 92 17.68 9.01 5.02
C ILE A 92 18.77 9.88 4.38
N GLY A 93 18.62 11.19 4.50
CA GLY A 93 19.48 12.13 3.80
C GLY A 93 19.28 13.56 4.28
N TYR A 94 20.07 14.47 3.73
CA TYR A 94 20.14 15.86 4.17
C TYR A 94 19.16 16.71 3.36
N PHE A 95 18.41 17.58 4.06
CA PHE A 95 17.61 18.62 3.39
C PHE A 95 18.19 20.02 3.62
N ASP A 96 18.60 20.33 4.85
CA ASP A 96 19.32 21.57 5.20
C ASP A 96 20.38 21.29 6.28
N ALA A 97 21.55 21.95 6.21
CA ALA A 97 22.55 22.11 7.27
C ALA A 97 22.76 20.90 8.22
N ASP A 98 23.11 19.73 7.67
CA ASP A 98 23.38 18.50 8.43
C ASP A 98 22.24 18.03 9.35
N ARG A 99 20.97 18.29 9.00
CA ARG A 99 19.81 17.78 9.76
C ARG A 99 19.06 16.69 9.00
N PRO A 100 18.68 15.59 9.69
CA PRO A 100 18.12 14.43 9.04
C PRO A 100 16.73 14.69 8.50
N ALA A 101 16.50 14.13 7.33
CA ALA A 101 15.20 14.05 6.73
C ALA A 101 14.99 12.65 6.14
N PHE A 102 13.72 12.30 5.98
CA PHE A 102 13.28 10.95 5.67
C PHE A 102 12.47 10.98 4.39
N TRP A 103 12.82 10.14 3.44
CA TRP A 103 12.04 9.90 2.24
C TRP A 103 11.49 8.49 2.29
N THR A 104 10.21 8.35 1.97
CA THR A 104 9.56 7.05 1.87
C THR A 104 8.73 6.98 0.60
N TRP A 105 8.75 5.84 -0.06
CA TRP A 105 7.92 5.58 -1.22
C TRP A 105 7.60 4.10 -1.32
N HIS A 106 6.43 3.78 -1.85
CA HIS A 106 6.11 2.40 -2.19
C HIS A 106 6.46 2.14 -3.66
N THR A 107 7.10 1.02 -3.96
CA THR A 107 7.54 0.64 -5.33
C THR A 107 6.39 0.57 -6.35
N LEU A 108 5.22 0.12 -5.89
CA LEU A 108 3.96 0.10 -6.66
C LEU A 108 3.03 1.30 -6.37
N GLY A 109 3.50 2.24 -5.54
CA GLY A 109 2.80 3.47 -5.24
C GLY A 109 2.96 4.50 -6.36
N SER A 110 2.34 5.66 -6.18
CA SER A 110 2.43 6.79 -7.09
C SER A 110 2.92 8.07 -6.42
N LYS A 111 3.18 8.04 -5.11
CA LYS A 111 3.60 9.19 -4.33
C LYS A 111 4.79 8.87 -3.47
N GLN A 112 5.72 9.82 -3.42
CA GLN A 112 6.80 9.83 -2.46
C GLN A 112 6.47 10.83 -1.35
N TYR A 113 6.81 10.46 -0.13
CA TYR A 113 6.60 11.25 1.07
C TYR A 113 7.95 11.63 1.65
N PHE A 114 8.03 12.88 2.08
CA PHE A 114 9.21 13.45 2.67
C PHE A 114 8.84 14.07 4.00
N VAL A 115 9.60 13.76 5.02
CA VAL A 115 9.42 14.35 6.33
C VAL A 115 10.73 14.79 6.93
N ARG A 116 10.72 16.01 7.45
CA ARG A 116 11.87 16.63 8.09
C ARG A 116 11.84 16.42 9.61
N TYR A 117 12.99 16.58 10.25
CA TYR A 117 13.17 16.44 11.70
C TYR A 117 12.22 17.28 12.59
N ASP A 118 11.59 18.31 12.03
CA ASP A 118 10.63 19.20 12.69
C ASP A 118 9.17 18.90 12.30
N ASN A 119 8.90 17.67 11.86
CA ASN A 119 7.58 17.18 11.42
C ASN A 119 6.97 17.97 10.24
N GLN A 120 7.78 18.72 9.49
CA GLN A 120 7.31 19.30 8.24
C GLN A 120 7.29 18.23 7.16
N GLU A 121 6.12 18.08 6.51
CA GLU A 121 5.86 17.00 5.56
C GLU A 121 5.54 17.54 4.18
N TRP A 122 6.11 16.90 3.17
CA TRP A 122 5.80 17.15 1.77
C TRP A 122 5.55 15.83 1.05
N SER A 123 4.75 15.87 -0.01
CA SER A 123 4.59 14.73 -0.89
C SER A 123 4.46 15.20 -2.33
N TRP A 124 4.97 14.39 -3.25
CA TRP A 124 4.91 14.64 -4.68
C TRP A 124 4.58 13.34 -5.41
N ASN A 125 4.01 13.48 -6.61
CA ASN A 125 3.83 12.34 -7.48
C ASN A 125 5.20 11.94 -8.04
N MET A 126 5.45 10.63 -8.10
CA MET A 126 6.61 10.06 -8.79
C MET A 126 6.36 9.94 -10.29
#